data_AF-A0A0F9JH38-F1
#
_entry.id   AF-A0A0F9JH38-F1
#
_cell.length_a   1.000
_cell.length_b   1.000
_cell.length_c   1.000
_cell.angle_alpha   90.00
_cell.angle_beta   90.00
_cell.angle_gamma   90.00
#
_symmetry.space_group_name_H-M   'P 1'
#
loop_
_entity.id
_entity.type
_entity.pdbx_description
1 polymer ?
#
loop_
_entity_poly.entity_id
_entity_poly.type
_entity_poly.pdbx_seq_one_letter_code
_entity_poly.pdbx_strand_id
1 'polypeptide(L)'
;KIAESLKIVDAGWVRKSKGYRVHFQKKVDNEFITDHVPNLKGNPLDSDVVAWRLAWKLYQTTKSDMAENSEPEFVNIYVVDDLGNPVKFYVTNQLKVYNSKTVD
;
A
#
# COMPACT_ATOMS: atom_id res chain seq x y z
N LYS A 1 13.83 36.16 -5.72
CA LYS A 1 12.63 36.72 -5.05
C LYS A 1 11.40 35.82 -5.21
N ILE A 2 10.58 35.88 -6.28
CA ILE A 2 9.37 35.00 -6.39
C ILE A 2 9.74 33.50 -6.42
N ALA A 3 10.77 33.13 -7.19
CA ALA A 3 11.21 31.74 -7.28
C ALA A 3 11.78 31.15 -5.97
N GLU A 4 12.31 31.97 -5.08
CA GLU A 4 12.78 31.53 -3.76
C GLU A 4 11.62 31.39 -2.78
N SER A 5 10.63 32.28 -2.86
CA SER A 5 9.39 32.17 -2.09
C SER A 5 8.60 30.91 -2.46
N LEU A 6 8.55 30.53 -3.75
CA LEU A 6 7.91 29.30 -4.21
C LEU A 6 8.61 28.03 -3.69
N LYS A 7 9.94 28.03 -3.55
CA LYS A 7 10.70 26.91 -2.95
C LYS A 7 10.36 26.68 -1.47
N ILE A 8 10.08 27.75 -0.72
CA ILE A 8 9.65 27.66 0.68
C ILE A 8 8.22 27.11 0.77
N VAL A 9 7.36 27.51 -0.16
CA VAL A 9 5.99 26.98 -0.27
C VAL A 9 6.01 25.49 -0.63
N ASP A 10 6.84 25.08 -1.59
CA ASP A 10 7.04 23.66 -1.95
C ASP A 10 7.64 22.83 -0.80
N ALA A 11 8.50 23.43 0.04
CA ALA A 11 9.11 22.75 1.18
C ALA A 11 8.15 22.59 2.37
N GLY A 12 7.17 23.48 2.52
CA GLY A 12 6.19 23.47 3.62
C GLY A 12 4.88 22.75 3.28
N TRP A 13 4.56 22.58 1.99
CA TRP A 13 3.38 21.84 1.57
C TRP A 13 3.67 20.35 1.56
N VAL A 14 2.86 19.58 2.30
CA VAL A 14 2.83 18.12 2.15
C VAL A 14 2.49 17.84 0.70
N ARG A 15 3.48 17.35 -0.08
CA ARG A 15 3.27 16.91 -1.46
C ARG A 15 2.08 15.97 -1.45
N LYS A 16 1.01 16.35 -2.14
CA LYS A 16 -0.12 15.43 -2.36
C LYS A 16 0.40 14.26 -3.18
N SER A 17 0.12 13.05 -2.71
CA SER A 17 0.38 11.83 -3.46
C SER A 17 -0.28 11.95 -4.84
N LYS A 18 0.45 11.58 -5.89
CA LYS A 18 -0.09 11.56 -7.26
C LYS A 18 -0.94 10.33 -7.52
N GLY A 19 -0.95 9.38 -6.58
CA GLY A 19 -1.84 8.24 -6.59
C GLY A 19 -1.37 7.15 -5.63
N TYR A 20 -2.23 6.16 -5.43
CA TYR A 20 -2.08 5.14 -4.42
C TYR A 20 -2.08 3.76 -5.04
N ARG A 21 -1.36 2.84 -4.42
CA ARG A 21 -1.40 1.41 -4.73
C ARG A 21 -1.44 0.60 -3.46
N VAL A 22 -1.97 -0.61 -3.56
CA VAL A 22 -1.84 -1.61 -2.50
C VAL A 22 -0.59 -2.43 -2.80
N HIS A 23 0.37 -2.39 -1.90
CA HIS A 23 1.50 -3.31 -1.84
C HIS A 23 1.05 -4.62 -1.18
N PHE A 24 1.52 -5.75 -1.68
CA PHE A 24 1.40 -7.05 -1.02
C PHE A 24 2.54 -7.96 -1.46
N GLN A 25 2.73 -9.06 -0.75
CA GLN A 25 3.68 -10.10 -1.10
C GLN A 25 2.98 -11.45 -1.26
N LYS A 26 3.49 -12.27 -2.18
CA LYS A 26 3.12 -13.67 -2.37
C LYS A 26 4.33 -14.54 -2.14
N LYS A 27 4.13 -15.75 -1.60
CA LYS A 27 5.18 -16.76 -1.52
C LYS A 27 5.19 -17.58 -2.81
N VAL A 28 6.30 -17.55 -3.54
CA VAL A 28 6.51 -18.32 -4.78
C VAL A 28 7.88 -18.99 -4.64
N ASP A 29 7.93 -20.32 -4.80
CA ASP A 29 9.17 -21.11 -4.68
C ASP A 29 9.97 -20.81 -3.40
N ASN A 30 9.27 -20.61 -2.29
CA ASN A 30 9.81 -20.26 -0.96
C ASN A 30 10.43 -18.85 -0.85
N GLU A 31 10.27 -18.00 -1.85
CA GLU A 31 10.66 -16.58 -1.82
C GLU A 31 9.43 -15.67 -1.75
N PHE A 32 9.55 -14.53 -1.08
CA PHE A 32 8.51 -13.51 -1.07
C PHE A 32 8.67 -12.57 -2.26
N ILE A 33 7.72 -12.62 -3.19
CA ILE A 33 7.66 -11.72 -4.34
C ILE A 33 6.67 -10.59 -4.03
N THR A 34 7.15 -9.35 -4.14
CA THR A 34 6.33 -8.14 -4.00
C THR A 34 5.58 -7.85 -5.30
N ASP A 35 4.31 -7.50 -5.17
CA ASP A 35 3.48 -7.00 -6.27
C ASP A 35 2.55 -5.86 -5.79
N HIS A 36 1.90 -5.20 -6.74
CA HIS A 36 1.05 -4.04 -6.49
C HIS A 36 -0.27 -4.14 -7.23
N VAL A 37 -1.33 -3.62 -6.59
CA VAL A 37 -2.62 -3.40 -7.26
C VAL A 37 -3.13 -1.97 -7.06
N PRO A 38 -3.43 -1.23 -8.14
CA PRO A 38 -3.17 -1.57 -9.54
C PRO A 38 -1.66 -1.78 -9.81
N ASN A 39 -1.31 -2.55 -10.84
CA ASN A 39 0.10 -2.83 -11.17
C ASN A 39 0.87 -1.56 -11.52
N LEU A 40 2.20 -1.59 -11.44
CA LEU A 40 3.07 -0.42 -11.63
C LEU A 40 2.92 0.26 -13.00
N LYS A 41 2.49 -0.48 -14.04
CA LYS A 41 2.29 0.04 -15.40
C LYS A 41 0.90 0.68 -15.60
N GLY A 42 -0.08 0.33 -14.78
CA GLY A 42 -1.44 0.87 -14.85
C GLY A 42 -1.58 2.20 -14.11
N ASN A 43 -2.71 2.88 -14.27
CA ASN A 43 -2.98 4.11 -13.52
C ASN A 43 -3.09 3.81 -12.01
N PRO A 44 -2.47 4.62 -11.13
CA PRO A 44 -2.65 4.47 -9.69
C PRO A 44 -4.07 4.91 -9.29
N LEU A 45 -4.48 4.53 -8.08
CA LEU A 45 -5.74 4.97 -7.49
C LEU A 45 -5.63 6.45 -7.10
N ASP A 46 -6.70 7.21 -7.23
CA ASP A 46 -6.75 8.64 -6.88
C ASP A 46 -7.14 8.91 -5.42
N SER A 47 -7.54 7.87 -4.68
CA SER A 47 -8.01 7.96 -3.29
C SER A 47 -7.32 6.93 -2.39
N ASP A 48 -6.79 7.40 -1.26
CA ASP A 48 -6.27 6.58 -0.17
C ASP A 48 -7.36 5.73 0.48
N VAL A 49 -8.57 6.26 0.66
CA VAL A 49 -9.73 5.52 1.18
C VAL A 49 -10.06 4.33 0.27
N VAL A 50 -10.09 4.55 -1.04
CA VAL A 50 -10.32 3.46 -2.02
C VAL A 50 -9.19 2.44 -1.98
N ALA A 51 -7.93 2.88 -1.90
CA ALA A 51 -6.79 1.98 -1.77
C ALA A 51 -6.86 1.14 -0.49
N TRP A 52 -7.22 1.74 0.64
CA TRP A 52 -7.41 1.02 1.90
C TRP A 52 -8.59 0.04 1.87
N ARG A 53 -9.68 0.42 1.19
CA ARG A 53 -10.80 -0.51 0.98
C ARG A 53 -10.39 -1.70 0.11
N LEU A 54 -9.56 -1.47 -0.91
CA LEU A 54 -9.01 -2.53 -1.75
C LEU A 54 -8.06 -3.45 -0.96
N ALA A 55 -7.16 -2.88 -0.16
CA ALA A 55 -6.27 -3.64 0.74
C ALA A 55 -7.07 -4.53 1.70
N TRP A 56 -8.15 -4.00 2.27
CA TRP A 56 -9.06 -4.79 3.11
C TRP A 56 -9.75 -5.91 2.32
N LYS A 57 -10.19 -5.67 1.07
CA LYS A 57 -10.78 -6.73 0.24
C LYS A 57 -9.77 -7.85 -0.06
N LEU A 58 -8.53 -7.52 -0.42
CA LEU A 58 -7.45 -8.50 -0.63
C LEU A 58 -7.19 -9.35 0.62
N TYR A 59 -7.23 -8.72 1.80
CA TYR A 59 -7.12 -9.42 3.07
C TYR A 59 -8.31 -10.36 3.33
N GLN A 60 -9.54 -9.95 3.00
CA GLN A 60 -10.73 -10.79 3.19
C GLN A 60 -10.75 -11.99 2.24
N THR A 61 -10.33 -11.83 0.98
CA THR A 61 -10.25 -12.95 0.03
C THR A 61 -9.24 -13.98 0.51
N THR A 62 -8.11 -13.55 1.08
CA THR A 62 -7.17 -14.50 1.69
C THR A 62 -7.81 -15.28 2.82
N LYS A 63 -8.64 -14.66 3.66
CA LYS A 63 -9.29 -15.37 4.78
C LYS A 63 -10.41 -16.32 4.37
N SER A 64 -11.16 -16.00 3.32
CA SER A 64 -12.32 -16.77 2.84
C SER A 64 -11.95 -18.16 2.35
N ASP A 65 -10.81 -18.27 1.66
CA ASP A 65 -10.49 -19.45 0.85
C ASP A 65 -9.48 -20.39 1.53
N MET A 66 -9.19 -20.14 2.80
CA MET A 66 -8.17 -20.84 3.56
C MET A 66 -8.74 -21.91 4.48
N ALA A 67 -8.24 -23.14 4.35
CA ALA A 67 -8.36 -24.15 5.39
C ALA A 67 -7.67 -23.66 6.68
N GLU A 68 -8.15 -24.12 7.84
CA GLU A 68 -7.82 -23.62 9.19
C GLU A 68 -6.31 -23.55 9.52
N ASN A 69 -5.44 -24.21 8.73
CA ASN A 69 -3.98 -24.25 8.88
C ASN A 69 -3.17 -23.88 7.61
N SER A 70 -3.78 -23.26 6.61
CA SER A 70 -3.05 -22.85 5.39
C SER A 70 -2.29 -21.53 5.61
N GLU A 71 -1.26 -21.24 4.79
CA GLU A 71 -0.63 -19.92 4.76
C GLU A 71 -1.43 -18.98 3.84
N PRO A 72 -1.63 -17.70 4.21
CA PRO A 72 -2.37 -16.77 3.36
C PRO A 72 -1.60 -16.50 2.06
N GLU A 73 -2.31 -16.59 0.93
CA GLU A 73 -1.77 -16.31 -0.41
C GLU A 73 -1.12 -14.91 -0.49
N PHE A 74 -1.70 -13.93 0.23
CA PHE A 74 -1.25 -12.54 0.32
C PHE A 74 -0.88 -12.16 1.74
N VAL A 75 0.35 -11.69 1.90
CA VAL A 75 0.91 -11.19 3.16
C VAL A 75 1.43 -9.77 3.00
N ASN A 76 1.73 -9.13 4.13
CA ASN A 76 2.35 -7.81 4.17
C ASN A 76 1.60 -6.78 3.30
N ILE A 77 0.26 -6.74 3.47
CA ILE A 77 -0.63 -5.93 2.64
C ILE A 77 -0.77 -4.53 3.25
N TYR A 78 -0.37 -3.49 2.53
CA TYR A 78 -0.49 -2.09 2.96
C TYR A 78 -0.61 -1.13 1.78
N VAL A 79 -0.97 0.13 2.02
CA VAL A 79 -1.08 1.14 0.97
C VAL A 79 0.21 1.93 0.84
N VAL A 80 0.62 2.20 -0.39
CA VAL A 80 1.78 3.05 -0.73
C VAL A 80 1.37 4.22 -1.63
N ASP A 81 2.14 5.31 -1.57
CA ASP A 81 2.02 6.46 -2.46
C ASP A 81 2.75 6.26 -3.80
N ASP A 82 2.76 7.30 -4.64
CA ASP A 82 3.42 7.28 -5.95
C ASP A 82 4.95 7.12 -5.91
N LEU A 83 5.55 7.30 -4.74
CA LEU A 83 6.98 7.12 -4.48
C LEU A 83 7.28 5.78 -3.78
N GLY A 84 6.25 4.98 -3.49
CA GLY A 84 6.39 3.72 -2.76
C GLY A 84 6.44 3.87 -1.24
N ASN A 85 6.20 5.07 -0.69
CA ASN A 85 6.18 5.25 0.76
C ASN A 85 4.89 4.68 1.37
N PRO A 86 4.96 4.01 2.53
CA PRO A 86 3.77 3.58 3.26
C PRO A 86 2.87 4.76 3.63
N VAL A 87 1.60 4.66 3.25
CA VAL A 87 0.56 5.62 3.63
C VAL A 87 -0.06 5.16 4.94
N LYS A 88 -0.39 6.09 5.82
CA LYS A 88 -1.07 5.77 7.09
C LYS A 88 -2.54 5.42 6.84
N PHE A 89 -3.11 4.58 7.70
CA PHE A 89 -4.52 4.22 7.61
C PHE A 89 -5.42 5.42 7.89
N TYR A 90 -6.30 5.76 6.96
CA TYR A 90 -7.09 7.00 7.01
C TYR A 90 -7.98 7.13 8.26
N VAL A 91 -8.38 6.02 8.88
CA VAL A 91 -9.22 6.03 10.09
C VAL A 91 -8.41 6.35 11.35
N THR A 92 -7.24 5.72 11.50
CA THR A 92 -6.48 5.77 12.76
C THR A 92 -5.23 6.63 12.68
N ASN A 93 -4.85 7.08 11.48
CA ASN A 93 -3.61 7.79 11.19
C ASN A 93 -2.36 7.05 11.69
N GLN A 94 -2.38 5.72 11.65
CA GLN A 94 -1.26 4.84 12.01
C GLN A 94 -0.86 3.97 10.84
N LEU A 95 0.39 3.52 10.80
CA LEU A 95 0.81 2.50 9.84
C LEU A 95 0.03 1.20 10.11
N LYS A 96 -0.46 0.58 9.03
CA LYS A 96 -1.27 -0.63 9.12
C LYS A 96 -0.80 -1.61 8.06
N VAL A 97 -0.58 -2.85 8.48
CA VAL A 97 -0.21 -3.97 7.60
C VAL A 97 -1.17 -5.11 7.91
N TYR A 98 -1.90 -5.59 6.90
CA TYR A 98 -2.70 -6.82 7.03
C TYR A 98 -1.82 -8.04 6.75
N ASN A 99 -2.11 -9.16 7.43
CA ASN A 99 -1.36 -10.42 7.31
C ASN A 99 0.16 -10.22 7.46
N SER A 100 0.59 -9.52 8.51
CA SER A 100 2.01 -9.25 8.76
C SER A 100 2.80 -10.55 8.92
N LYS A 101 3.89 -10.68 8.16
CA LYS A 101 4.86 -11.78 8.21
C LYS A 101 6.27 -11.21 8.15
N THR A 102 7.15 -11.74 8.98
CA THR A 102 8.59 -11.47 8.86
C THR A 102 9.09 -12.09 7.56
N VAL A 103 9.76 -11.30 6.75
CA VAL A 103 10.52 -11.78 5.58
C VAL A 103 11.96 -11.90 6.09
N ASP A 104 12.44 -13.13 6.23
CA ASP A 104 13.83 -13.43 6.60
C ASP A 104 14.79 -13.20 5.42
#